data_AF-A0A9E2LXB9-F1
#
_entry.id   AF-A0A9E2LXB9-F1
#
_cell.length_a   1.000
_cell.length_b   1.000
_cell.length_c   1.000
_cell.angle_alpha   90.00
_cell.angle_beta   90.00
_cell.angle_gamma   90.00
#
_symmetry.space_group_name_H-M   'P 1'
#
loop_
_entity.id
_entity.type
_entity.pdbx_description
1 polymer ?
#
loop_
_entity_poly.entity_id
_entity_poly.type
_entity_poly.pdbx_seq_one_letter_code
_entity_poly.pdbx_strand_id
1 'polypeptide(L)'
;MSDNPSAQVIGQRIRNRIVEHLKLTSSFEEQRAYQSAVPYVSVPNEVISQWEDWGPSPEDSVFTQPVFTLAEQEAMAVFQRVWEEVVAATPKELPQLEDVLVLPEWKRLRDEAAKALGVFMARGMLPEDHEFDRRS
;
A
#
# COMPACT_ATOMS: atom_id res chain seq x y z
N MET A 1 18.42 6.52 27.41
CA MET A 1 17.74 7.53 26.58
C MET A 1 16.89 6.73 25.62
N SER A 2 15.56 6.90 25.65
CA SER A 2 14.73 6.32 24.60
C SER A 2 14.85 7.26 23.40
N ASP A 3 15.66 6.87 22.42
CA ASP A 3 15.70 7.53 21.11
C ASP A 3 14.38 7.23 20.39
N ASN A 4 13.35 8.02 20.72
CA ASN A 4 12.12 7.96 19.97
C ASN A 4 12.39 8.49 18.55
N PRO A 5 11.99 7.76 17.49
CA PRO A 5 12.19 8.21 16.13
C PRO A 5 11.49 9.54 15.89
N SER A 6 12.07 10.40 15.04
CA SER A 6 11.44 11.66 14.66
C SER A 6 10.16 11.42 13.86
N ALA A 7 9.29 12.44 13.79
CA ALA A 7 8.07 12.38 13.00
C ALA A 7 8.35 12.08 11.51
N GLN A 8 9.47 12.59 10.99
CA GLN A 8 9.88 12.31 9.61
C GLN A 8 10.28 10.84 9.43
N VAL A 9 11.04 10.25 10.36
CA VAL A 9 11.39 8.82 10.33
C VAL A 9 10.14 7.94 10.43
N ILE A 10 9.16 8.32 11.26
CA ILE A 10 7.87 7.63 11.34
C ILE A 10 7.15 7.68 9.99
N GLY A 11 7.05 8.86 9.37
CA GLY A 11 6.46 9.02 8.05
C GLY A 11 7.17 8.20 6.96
N GLN A 12 8.51 8.13 7.01
CA GLN A 12 9.30 7.30 6.08
C GLN A 12 8.97 5.82 6.21
N ARG A 13 8.84 5.31 7.44
CA ARG A 13 8.42 3.93 7.69
C ARG A 13 7.02 3.67 7.14
N ILE A 14 6.06 4.57 7.39
CA ILE A 14 4.70 4.46 6.84
C ILE A 14 4.74 4.45 5.30
N ARG A 15 5.51 5.36 4.68
CA ARG A 15 5.70 5.38 3.23
C ARG A 15 6.24 4.05 2.71
N ASN A 16 7.22 3.46 3.40
CA ASN A 16 7.77 2.17 3.03
C ASN A 16 6.76 1.02 3.17
N ARG A 17 5.93 1.02 4.23
CA ARG A 17 4.82 0.04 4.37
C ARG A 17 3.79 0.18 3.25
N ILE A 18 3.47 1.40 2.83
CA ILE A 18 2.61 1.65 1.66
C ILE A 18 3.25 1.07 0.40
N VAL A 19 4.55 1.24 0.19
CA VAL A 19 5.26 0.65 -0.97
C VAL A 19 5.20 -0.87 -0.96
N GLU A 20 5.45 -1.50 0.19
CA GLU A 20 5.35 -2.96 0.34
C GLU A 20 3.93 -3.47 0.06
N HIS A 21 2.93 -2.76 0.57
CA HIS A 21 1.53 -3.07 0.31
C HIS A 21 1.18 -2.95 -1.18
N LEU A 22 1.50 -1.84 -1.83
CA LEU A 22 1.25 -1.64 -3.26
C LEU A 22 1.96 -2.70 -4.11
N LYS A 23 3.17 -3.11 -3.71
CA LYS A 23 3.91 -4.20 -4.35
C LYS A 23 3.16 -5.52 -4.26
N LEU A 24 2.75 -5.94 -3.06
CA LEU A 24 1.94 -7.15 -2.86
C LEU A 24 0.64 -7.09 -3.67
N THR A 25 -0.10 -5.98 -3.56
CA THR A 25 -1.37 -5.80 -4.26
C THR A 25 -1.19 -5.84 -5.77
N SER A 26 -0.11 -5.30 -6.32
CA SER A 26 0.11 -5.31 -7.78
C SER A 26 0.47 -6.68 -8.37
N SER A 27 0.98 -7.64 -7.57
CA SER A 27 1.61 -8.86 -8.08
C SER A 27 0.84 -10.15 -7.77
N PHE A 28 0.43 -10.88 -8.82
CA PHE A 28 -0.17 -12.22 -8.67
C PHE A 28 0.81 -13.22 -8.05
N GLU A 29 2.08 -13.15 -8.45
CA GLU A 29 3.11 -14.06 -7.97
C GLU A 29 3.35 -13.87 -6.48
N GLU A 30 3.41 -12.62 -6.01
CA GLU A 30 3.61 -12.32 -4.58
C GLU A 30 2.39 -12.72 -3.74
N GLN A 31 1.17 -12.49 -4.24
CA GLN A 31 -0.04 -12.95 -3.54
C GLN A 31 -0.09 -14.48 -3.42
N ARG A 32 0.26 -15.21 -4.49
CA ARG A 32 0.32 -16.69 -4.45
C ARG A 32 1.43 -17.20 -3.55
N ALA A 33 2.60 -16.56 -3.59
CA ALA A 33 3.71 -16.90 -2.71
C ALA A 33 3.34 -16.69 -1.24
N TYR A 34 2.67 -15.56 -0.93
CA TYR A 34 2.17 -15.29 0.42
C TYR A 34 1.13 -16.35 0.85
N GLN A 35 0.16 -16.66 0.00
CA GLN A 35 -0.87 -17.66 0.30
C GLN A 35 -0.28 -19.05 0.55
N SER A 36 0.79 -19.39 -0.19
CA SER A 36 1.51 -20.66 -0.02
C SER A 36 2.30 -20.70 1.29
N ALA A 37 2.86 -19.57 1.73
CA ALA A 37 3.59 -19.46 2.98
C ALA A 37 2.68 -19.51 4.21
N VAL A 38 1.44 -19.01 4.10
CA VAL A 38 0.42 -19.03 5.18
C VAL A 38 -0.94 -19.56 4.67
N PRO A 39 -1.08 -20.87 4.42
CA PRO A 39 -2.29 -21.44 3.79
C PRO A 39 -3.60 -21.25 4.56
N TYR A 40 -3.52 -20.88 5.83
CA TYR A 40 -4.66 -20.70 6.73
C TYR A 40 -5.17 -19.25 6.76
N VAL A 41 -4.50 -18.32 6.09
CA VAL A 41 -4.91 -16.91 5.98
C VAL A 41 -5.52 -16.66 4.60
N SER A 42 -6.58 -15.85 4.52
CA SER A 42 -7.10 -15.38 3.23
C SER A 42 -6.29 -14.18 2.75
N VAL A 43 -5.38 -14.39 1.81
CA VAL A 43 -4.57 -13.30 1.23
C VAL A 43 -5.41 -12.19 0.61
N PRO A 44 -6.53 -12.46 -0.10
CA PRO A 44 -7.40 -11.39 -0.57
C PRO A 44 -7.93 -10.50 0.57
N ASN A 45 -8.35 -11.09 1.69
CA ASN A 45 -8.81 -10.31 2.84
C ASN A 45 -7.67 -9.50 3.46
N GLU A 46 -6.47 -10.07 3.59
CA GLU A 46 -5.28 -9.34 4.05
C GLU A 46 -4.95 -8.15 3.16
N VAL A 47 -5.01 -8.31 1.83
CA VAL A 47 -4.77 -7.22 0.88
C VAL A 47 -5.81 -6.11 1.04
N ILE A 48 -7.07 -6.42 1.33
CA ILE A 48 -8.06 -5.37 1.59
C ILE A 48 -7.83 -4.73 2.96
N SER A 49 -7.75 -5.51 4.03
CA SER A 49 -7.69 -5.02 5.40
C SER A 49 -6.40 -4.28 5.73
N GLN A 50 -5.24 -4.71 5.21
CA GLN A 50 -3.99 -3.99 5.46
C GLN A 50 -4.00 -2.57 4.93
N TRP A 51 -4.75 -2.30 3.84
CA TRP A 51 -4.85 -0.92 3.35
C TRP A 51 -5.64 -0.02 4.32
N GLU A 52 -6.59 -0.55 5.10
CA GLU A 52 -7.31 0.22 6.11
C GLU A 52 -6.38 0.76 7.20
N ASP A 53 -5.28 0.05 7.48
CA ASP A 53 -4.30 0.45 8.49
C ASP A 53 -3.32 1.54 7.99
N TRP A 54 -3.04 1.58 6.68
CA TRP A 54 -1.98 2.42 6.10
C TRP A 54 -2.47 3.50 5.13
N GLY A 55 -3.72 3.39 4.67
CA GLY A 55 -4.32 4.32 3.73
C GLY A 55 -4.42 5.73 4.30
N PRO A 56 -4.36 6.77 3.45
CA PRO A 56 -4.39 8.14 3.92
C PRO A 56 -5.77 8.52 4.46
N SER A 57 -5.85 8.95 5.72
CA SER A 57 -6.99 9.77 6.15
C SER A 57 -6.77 11.21 5.68
N PRO A 58 -7.79 11.93 5.17
CA PRO A 58 -7.69 13.34 4.81
C PRO A 58 -7.18 14.26 5.93
N GLU A 59 -7.27 13.81 7.18
CA GLU A 59 -6.87 14.55 8.38
C GLU A 59 -5.40 14.28 8.79
N ASP A 60 -4.74 13.31 8.15
CA ASP A 60 -3.42 12.84 8.57
C ASP A 60 -2.29 13.74 8.07
N SER A 61 -1.78 14.57 8.97
CA SER A 61 -0.63 15.47 8.71
C SER A 61 0.68 14.76 8.29
N VAL A 62 0.76 13.43 8.42
CA VAL A 62 1.94 12.63 8.08
C VAL A 62 2.18 12.50 6.57
N PHE A 63 1.15 12.69 5.73
CA PHE A 63 1.22 12.56 4.27
C PHE A 63 1.68 13.83 3.57
N THR A 64 2.71 14.48 4.09
CA THR A 64 3.21 15.77 3.59
C THR A 64 4.70 15.71 3.21
N GLN A 65 5.19 16.76 2.55
CA GLN A 65 6.61 16.89 2.24
C GLN A 65 7.44 17.03 3.54
N PRO A 66 8.68 16.51 3.58
CA PRO A 66 9.46 15.95 2.46
C PRO A 66 9.25 14.45 2.21
N VAL A 67 8.50 13.77 3.08
CA VAL A 67 8.32 12.31 3.00
C VAL A 67 7.46 11.94 1.79
N PHE A 68 6.29 12.56 1.64
CA PHE A 68 5.37 12.34 0.53
C PHE A 68 5.38 13.53 -0.41
N THR A 69 5.71 13.28 -1.67
CA THR A 69 5.54 14.26 -2.75
C THR A 69 4.07 14.43 -3.12
N LEU A 70 3.75 15.52 -3.82
CA LEU A 70 2.39 15.74 -4.33
C LEU A 70 1.94 14.60 -5.26
N ALA A 71 2.82 14.10 -6.13
CA ALA A 71 2.50 12.98 -7.03
C ALA A 71 2.19 11.69 -6.28
N GLU A 72 2.90 11.41 -5.17
CA GLU A 72 2.62 10.24 -4.32
C GLU A 72 1.28 10.38 -3.61
N GLN A 73 0.95 11.57 -3.09
CA GLN A 73 -0.36 11.86 -2.48
C GLN A 73 -1.51 11.69 -3.49
N GLU A 74 -1.34 12.21 -4.70
CA GLU A 74 -2.31 12.05 -5.79
C GLU A 74 -2.49 10.57 -6.17
N ALA A 75 -1.40 9.82 -6.32
CA ALA A 75 -1.45 8.39 -6.61
C ALA A 75 -2.16 7.59 -5.51
N MET A 76 -1.88 7.90 -4.23
CA MET A 76 -2.60 7.30 -3.11
C MET A 76 -4.09 7.64 -3.13
N ALA A 77 -4.47 8.88 -3.42
CA ALA A 77 -5.88 9.29 -3.50
C ALA A 77 -6.63 8.61 -4.66
N VAL A 78 -5.95 8.30 -5.78
CA VAL A 78 -6.53 7.51 -6.86
C VAL A 78 -6.69 6.05 -6.41
N PHE A 79 -5.65 5.46 -5.81
CA PHE A 79 -5.70 4.09 -5.32
C PHE A 79 -6.78 3.90 -4.24
N GLN A 80 -6.89 4.83 -3.28
CA GLN A 80 -7.93 4.84 -2.24
C GLN A 80 -9.33 4.73 -2.84
N ARG A 81 -9.64 5.56 -3.86
CA ARG A 81 -10.95 5.52 -4.52
C ARG A 81 -11.21 4.18 -5.21
N VAL A 82 -10.20 3.63 -5.89
CA VAL A 82 -10.32 2.29 -6.51
C VAL A 82 -10.53 1.21 -5.45
N TRP A 83 -9.81 1.28 -4.33
CA TRP A 83 -9.95 0.37 -3.21
C TRP A 83 -11.38 0.43 -2.62
N GLU A 84 -11.92 1.61 -2.36
CA GLU A 84 -13.28 1.80 -1.86
C GLU A 84 -14.33 1.21 -2.81
N GLU A 85 -14.17 1.44 -4.11
CA GLU A 85 -15.05 0.87 -5.12
C GLU A 85 -14.98 -0.65 -5.19
N VAL A 86 -13.78 -1.24 -5.04
CA VAL A 86 -13.60 -2.69 -5.02
C VAL A 86 -14.24 -3.29 -3.78
N VAL A 87 -13.99 -2.71 -2.59
CA VAL A 87 -14.61 -3.15 -1.33
C VAL A 87 -16.13 -3.09 -1.41
N ALA A 88 -16.69 -2.03 -2.01
CA ALA A 88 -18.14 -1.91 -2.20
C ALA A 88 -18.71 -2.91 -3.21
N ALA A 89 -17.93 -3.34 -4.20
CA ALA A 89 -18.35 -4.28 -5.25
C ALA A 89 -18.13 -5.75 -4.90
N THR A 90 -17.28 -6.05 -3.92
CA THR A 90 -16.97 -7.42 -3.50
C THR A 90 -17.73 -7.84 -2.24
N PRO A 91 -17.98 -9.15 -2.04
CA PRO A 91 -18.53 -9.65 -0.78
C PRO A 91 -17.62 -9.31 0.41
N LYS A 92 -18.21 -9.16 1.60
CA LYS A 92 -17.48 -8.89 2.84
C LYS A 92 -16.41 -9.94 3.15
N GLU A 93 -16.70 -11.20 2.85
CA GLU A 93 -15.73 -12.28 2.91
C GLU A 93 -15.33 -12.61 1.47
N LEU A 94 -14.08 -12.29 1.12
CA LEU A 94 -13.60 -12.55 -0.23
C LEU A 94 -13.47 -14.06 -0.50
N PRO A 95 -13.76 -14.50 -1.73
CA PRO A 95 -13.47 -15.86 -2.18
C PRO A 95 -11.98 -16.24 -2.04
N GLN A 96 -11.68 -17.51 -2.32
CA GLN A 96 -10.30 -17.97 -2.37
C GLN A 96 -9.49 -17.20 -3.42
N LEU A 97 -8.18 -17.11 -3.22
CA LEU A 97 -7.30 -16.28 -4.05
C LEU A 97 -7.53 -16.50 -5.55
N GLU A 98 -7.53 -17.74 -6.01
CA GLU A 98 -7.67 -18.07 -7.44
C GLU A 98 -9.01 -17.60 -8.05
N ASP A 99 -10.09 -17.59 -7.26
CA ASP A 99 -11.40 -17.08 -7.70
C ASP A 99 -11.40 -15.54 -7.73
N VAL A 100 -10.69 -14.90 -6.80
CA VAL A 100 -10.53 -13.45 -6.76
C VAL A 100 -9.67 -12.95 -7.92
N LEU A 101 -8.64 -13.69 -8.33
CA LEU A 101 -7.72 -13.27 -9.39
C LEU A 101 -8.41 -13.07 -10.76
N VAL A 102 -9.56 -13.70 -10.99
CA VAL A 102 -10.33 -13.57 -12.23
C VAL A 102 -11.38 -12.44 -12.17
N LEU A 103 -11.58 -11.82 -11.02
CA LEU A 103 -12.54 -10.73 -10.87
C LEU A 103 -12.04 -9.46 -11.57
N PRO A 104 -12.88 -8.79 -12.40
CA PRO A 104 -12.55 -7.49 -12.99
C PRO A 104 -12.17 -6.43 -11.95
N GLU A 105 -12.85 -6.44 -10.80
CA GLU A 105 -12.61 -5.54 -9.67
C GLU A 105 -11.20 -5.75 -9.12
N TRP A 106 -10.78 -7.01 -8.94
CA TRP A 106 -9.44 -7.32 -8.48
C TRP A 106 -8.39 -6.90 -9.49
N LYS A 107 -8.61 -7.18 -10.79
CA LYS A 107 -7.69 -6.71 -11.84
C LYS A 107 -7.51 -5.19 -11.78
N ARG A 108 -8.60 -4.44 -11.61
CA ARG A 108 -8.56 -2.97 -11.51
C ARG A 108 -7.77 -2.52 -10.28
N LEU A 109 -7.97 -3.16 -9.12
CA LEU A 109 -7.19 -2.88 -7.90
C LEU A 109 -5.69 -3.08 -8.16
N ARG A 110 -5.32 -4.22 -8.76
CA ARG A 110 -3.93 -4.55 -9.08
C ARG A 110 -3.29 -3.58 -10.05
N ASP A 111 -4.01 -3.22 -11.11
CA ASP A 111 -3.52 -2.28 -12.13
C ASP A 111 -3.28 -0.90 -11.50
N GLU A 112 -4.16 -0.45 -10.61
CA GLU A 112 -3.98 0.84 -9.94
C GLU A 112 -2.85 0.79 -8.90
N ALA A 113 -2.72 -0.32 -8.16
CA ALA A 113 -1.59 -0.53 -7.25
C ALA A 113 -0.25 -0.46 -8.01
N ALA A 114 -0.17 -1.06 -9.20
CA ALA A 114 1.03 -1.03 -10.03
C ALA A 114 1.40 0.39 -10.48
N LYS A 115 0.41 1.21 -10.86
CA LYS A 115 0.64 2.62 -11.22
C LYS A 115 1.13 3.43 -10.02
N ALA A 116 0.47 3.31 -8.88
CA ALA A 116 0.86 3.99 -7.66
C ALA A 116 2.27 3.56 -7.23
N LEU A 117 2.57 2.26 -7.24
CA LEU A 117 3.90 1.73 -6.95
C LEU A 117 4.97 2.37 -7.85
N GLY A 118 4.69 2.51 -9.15
CA GLY A 118 5.59 3.17 -10.08
C GLY A 118 5.95 4.61 -9.69
N VAL A 119 4.99 5.36 -9.15
CA VAL A 119 5.21 6.73 -8.65
C VAL A 119 6.13 6.73 -7.42
N PHE A 120 5.89 5.86 -6.45
CA PHE A 120 6.72 5.77 -5.24
C PHE A 120 8.14 5.29 -5.56
N MET A 121 8.26 4.29 -6.43
CA MET A 121 9.55 3.70 -6.79
C MET A 121 10.44 4.62 -7.62
N ALA A 122 9.92 5.74 -8.14
CA ALA A 122 10.75 6.80 -8.72
C ALA A 122 11.77 7.38 -7.72
N ARG A 123 11.47 7.32 -6.42
CA ARG A 123 12.39 7.69 -5.32
C ARG A 123 12.95 6.49 -4.57
N GLY A 124 12.46 5.28 -4.84
CA GLY A 124 12.79 4.07 -4.09
C GLY A 124 12.27 4.09 -2.65
N MET A 125 12.81 3.18 -1.83
CA MET A 125 12.57 3.13 -0.39
C MET A 125 13.33 4.25 0.32
N LEU A 126 12.73 4.83 1.37
CA LEU A 126 13.40 5.84 2.19
C LEU A 126 14.10 5.18 3.39
N PRO A 127 15.13 5.82 3.98
CA PRO A 127 15.75 5.31 5.21
C PRO A 127 14.74 5.20 6.35
N GLU A 128 14.91 4.21 7.23
CA GLU A 128 14.00 3.98 8.37
C GLU A 128 14.65 4.30 9.73
N ASP A 129 15.93 4.67 9.72
CA ASP A 129 16.79 4.89 10.88
C ASP A 129 17.25 6.37 11.01
N HIS A 130 17.19 7.14 9.93
CA HIS A 130 17.55 8.56 9.92
C HIS A 130 16.64 9.37 8.98
N GLU A 131 16.62 10.69 9.16
CA GLU A 131 15.83 11.58 8.32
C GLU A 131 16.39 11.63 6.90
N PHE A 132 15.51 11.45 5.91
CA PHE A 132 15.80 11.62 4.51
C PHE A 132 16.12 13.09 4.20
N ASP A 133 17.32 13.36 3.70
CA ASP A 133 17.69 14.65 3.14
C ASP A 133 17.59 14.62 1.61
N ARG A 134 16.69 15.46 1.09
CA ARG A 134 16.43 15.62 -0.35
C ARG A 134 17.59 16.25 -1.12
N ARG A 135 18.66 16.69 -0.43
CA ARG A 135 19.85 17.33 -1.00
C ARG A 135 21.00 16.37 -1.36
N SER A 136 20.77 15.06 -1.23
CA SER A 136 21.76 14.01 -1.56
C SER A 136 21.73 13.67 -3.04
#